data_AF-A0A7S2B4X7-F1
#
_entry.id   AF-A0A7S2B4X7-F1
#
_cell.length_a   1.000
_cell.length_b   1.000
_cell.length_c   1.000
_cell.angle_alpha   90.00
_cell.angle_beta   90.00
_cell.angle_gamma   90.00
#
_symmetry.space_group_name_H-M   'P 1'
#
loop_
_entity.id
_entity.type
_entity.pdbx_description
1 polymer ?
#
loop_
_entity_poly.entity_id
_entity_poly.type
_entity_poly.pdbx_seq_one_letter_code
_entity_poly.pdbx_strand_id
1 'polypeptide(L)'
;MKLYVIFNMLEMFERWCRSVGVDLFDLIMASVRHPWRSILLKYVATLIYCFTHSTMHLVRVLLLNVAINTSSNAVFLIIVTNNFGEIKSTVFKRYDSKGLFPIVTSDVVERFYLLMDIIFVLARLSISTHRGAHGSKDVTFWLFLLVGLELGTDWIKFCLIMKFSDLSASTFEVYK
;
A
#
# COMPACT_ATOMS: atom_id res chain seq x y z
N MET A 1 11.71 8.24 -18.71
CA MET A 1 11.68 7.98 -17.25
C MET A 1 11.51 6.48 -17.04
N LYS A 2 12.20 5.83 -16.09
CA LYS A 2 12.06 4.37 -15.90
C LYS A 2 10.76 4.08 -15.12
N LEU A 3 9.99 3.07 -15.54
CA LEU A 3 8.66 2.75 -15.01
C LEU A 3 8.65 2.56 -13.48
N TYR A 4 9.70 1.98 -12.91
CA TYR A 4 9.83 1.79 -11.45
C TYR A 4 9.94 3.10 -10.67
N VAL A 5 10.49 4.16 -11.27
CA VAL A 5 10.60 5.47 -10.59
C VAL A 5 9.20 6.06 -10.42
N ILE A 6 8.37 5.95 -11.45
CA ILE A 6 6.98 6.43 -11.41
C ILE A 6 6.19 5.62 -10.38
N PHE A 7 6.38 4.30 -10.33
CA PHE A 7 5.72 3.43 -9.35
C PHE A 7 6.11 3.81 -7.91
N ASN A 8 7.41 3.95 -7.64
CA ASN A 8 7.89 4.34 -6.31
C ASN A 8 7.39 5.75 -5.89
N MET A 9 7.35 6.70 -6.83
CA MET A 9 6.80 8.04 -6.55
C MET A 9 5.30 8.00 -6.26
N LEU A 10 4.53 7.22 -7.03
CA LEU A 10 3.10 7.04 -6.81
C LEU A 10 2.84 6.44 -5.43
N GLU A 11 3.63 5.45 -5.01
CA GLU A 11 3.50 4.82 -3.71
C GLU A 11 3.82 5.78 -2.54
N MET A 12 4.89 6.56 -2.67
CA MET A 12 5.20 7.59 -1.66
C MET A 12 4.04 8.58 -1.53
N PHE A 13 3.45 8.98 -2.64
CA PHE A 13 2.31 9.90 -2.66
C PHE A 13 1.05 9.26 -2.07
N GLU A 14 0.80 7.99 -2.34
CA GLU A 14 -0.31 7.23 -1.76
C GLU A 14 -0.19 7.17 -0.23
N ARG A 15 0.99 6.86 0.30
CA ARG A 15 1.25 6.86 1.76
C ARG A 15 0.98 8.22 2.39
N TRP A 16 1.37 9.31 1.73
CA TRP A 16 1.06 10.67 2.17
C TRP A 16 -0.44 10.96 2.14
N CYS A 17 -1.12 10.59 1.05
CA CYS A 17 -2.56 10.75 0.94
C CYS A 17 -3.33 9.92 1.97
N ARG A 18 -2.90 8.71 2.31
CA ARG A 18 -3.50 7.92 3.39
C ARG A 18 -3.44 8.66 4.73
N SER A 19 -2.30 9.27 5.06
CA SER A 19 -2.17 10.09 6.28
C SER A 19 -3.19 11.24 6.28
N VAL A 20 -3.30 11.98 5.18
CA VAL A 20 -4.28 13.07 5.03
C VAL A 20 -5.72 12.56 5.12
N GLY A 21 -5.98 11.36 4.58
CA GLY A 21 -7.28 10.72 4.60
C GLY A 21 -7.77 10.45 6.02
N VAL A 22 -6.91 9.87 6.86
CA VAL A 22 -7.22 9.60 8.27
C VAL A 22 -7.62 10.89 8.98
N ASP A 23 -6.84 11.96 8.82
CA ASP A 23 -7.14 13.26 9.41
C ASP A 23 -8.49 13.83 8.92
N LEU A 24 -8.80 13.70 7.63
CA LEU A 24 -10.07 14.17 7.05
C LEU A 24 -11.27 13.38 7.58
N PHE A 25 -11.14 12.06 7.74
CA PHE A 25 -12.20 11.23 8.31
C PHE A 25 -12.39 11.50 9.82
N ASP A 26 -11.31 11.74 10.56
CA ASP A 26 -11.41 12.11 11.97
C ASP A 26 -12.08 13.49 12.13
N LEU A 27 -11.74 14.44 11.27
CA LEU A 27 -12.37 15.77 11.25
C LEU A 27 -13.86 15.70 10.96
N ILE A 28 -14.28 14.86 10.01
CA ILE A 28 -15.71 14.73 9.68
C ILE A 28 -16.47 14.06 10.82
N MET A 29 -15.91 13.00 11.41
CA MET A 29 -16.52 12.27 12.52
C MET A 29 -16.65 13.15 13.78
N ALA A 30 -15.64 13.97 14.07
CA ALA A 30 -15.68 14.95 15.15
C ALA A 30 -16.75 16.03 14.92
N SER A 31 -17.10 16.30 13.66
CA SER A 31 -17.98 17.41 13.28
C SER A 31 -19.45 17.07 13.26
N VAL A 32 -19.84 15.83 13.54
CA VAL A 32 -21.23 15.36 13.51
C VAL A 32 -22.14 16.18 14.44
N ARG A 33 -21.61 16.79 15.50
CA ARG A 33 -22.35 17.63 16.46
C ARG A 33 -22.40 19.12 16.11
N HIS A 34 -21.76 19.56 15.02
CA HIS A 34 -21.67 20.96 14.62
C HIS A 34 -22.80 21.37 13.65
N PRO A 35 -23.06 22.68 13.47
CA PRO A 35 -24.02 23.14 12.47
C PRO A 35 -23.64 22.67 11.05
N TRP A 36 -24.66 22.33 10.27
CA TRP A 36 -24.56 21.71 8.93
C TRP A 36 -23.59 22.41 7.97
N ARG A 37 -23.44 23.74 8.06
CA ARG A 37 -22.51 24.52 7.22
C ARG A 37 -21.04 24.13 7.44
N SER A 38 -20.64 23.81 8.68
CA SER A 38 -19.27 23.38 8.99
C SER A 38 -19.01 21.95 8.52
N ILE A 39 -20.02 21.09 8.58
CA ILE A 39 -19.97 19.71 8.09
C ILE A 39 -19.82 19.69 6.56
N LEU A 40 -20.56 20.55 5.84
CA LEU A 40 -20.57 20.57 4.38
C LEU A 40 -19.17 20.77 3.79
N LEU A 41 -18.40 21.74 4.31
CA LEU A 41 -17.03 21.99 3.83
C LEU A 41 -16.11 20.79 4.06
N LYS A 42 -16.19 20.17 5.24
CA LYS A 42 -15.40 18.98 5.58
C LYS A 42 -15.80 17.79 4.73
N TYR A 43 -17.10 17.60 4.50
CA TYR A 43 -17.63 16.57 3.62
C TYR A 43 -17.15 16.70 2.17
N VAL A 44 -17.18 17.92 1.61
CA VAL A 44 -16.65 18.17 0.28
C VAL A 44 -15.15 17.88 0.21
N ALA A 45 -14.37 18.27 1.22
CA ALA A 45 -12.95 17.94 1.29
C ALA A 45 -12.71 16.43 1.33
N THR A 46 -13.46 15.68 2.17
CA THR A 46 -13.39 14.21 2.21
C THR A 46 -13.79 13.57 0.88
N LEU A 47 -14.79 14.11 0.17
CA LEU A 47 -15.18 13.61 -1.16
C LEU A 47 -14.08 13.80 -2.20
N ILE A 48 -13.45 14.99 -2.24
CA ILE A 48 -12.32 15.26 -3.13
C ILE A 48 -11.16 14.31 -2.83
N TYR A 49 -10.89 14.08 -1.54
CA TYR A 49 -9.91 13.09 -1.13
C TYR A 49 -10.26 11.68 -1.62
N CYS A 50 -11.47 11.18 -1.40
CA CYS A 50 -11.91 9.86 -1.85
C CYS A 50 -11.78 9.71 -3.36
N PHE A 51 -12.15 10.74 -4.13
CA PHE A 51 -11.98 10.74 -5.59
C PHE A 51 -10.50 10.65 -5.97
N THR A 52 -9.65 11.49 -5.37
CA THR A 52 -8.21 11.52 -5.63
C THR A 52 -7.57 10.18 -5.29
N HIS A 53 -7.86 9.63 -4.11
CA HIS A 53 -7.35 8.34 -3.66
C HIS A 53 -7.79 7.19 -4.59
N SER A 54 -9.06 7.19 -5.01
CA SER A 54 -9.58 6.21 -5.97
C SER A 54 -8.87 6.31 -7.34
N THR A 55 -8.60 7.53 -7.82
CA THR A 55 -7.84 7.71 -9.06
C THR A 55 -6.39 7.20 -8.95
N MET A 56 -5.76 7.29 -7.79
CA MET A 56 -4.41 6.73 -7.59
C MET A 56 -4.39 5.21 -7.72
N HIS A 57 -5.35 4.50 -7.10
CA HIS A 57 -5.47 3.05 -7.27
C HIS A 57 -5.69 2.68 -8.74
N LEU A 58 -6.49 3.44 -9.48
CA LEU A 58 -6.68 3.22 -10.91
C LEU A 58 -5.36 3.38 -11.69
N VAL A 59 -4.59 4.44 -11.41
CA VAL A 59 -3.27 4.65 -12.02
C VAL A 59 -2.31 3.51 -11.65
N ARG A 60 -2.30 3.04 -10.41
CA ARG A 60 -1.47 1.93 -9.94
C ARG A 60 -1.78 0.64 -10.72
N VAL A 61 -3.05 0.30 -10.89
CA VAL A 61 -3.49 -0.86 -11.70
C VAL A 61 -3.08 -0.71 -13.16
N LEU A 62 -3.21 0.49 -13.75
CA LEU A 62 -2.78 0.74 -15.13
C LEU A 62 -1.26 0.57 -15.29
N LEU A 63 -0.46 1.10 -14.36
CA LEU A 63 0.99 0.94 -14.36
C LEU A 63 1.40 -0.51 -14.20
N LEU A 64 0.76 -1.26 -13.31
CA LEU A 64 1.00 -2.69 -13.14
C LEU A 64 0.68 -3.46 -14.42
N ASN A 65 -0.43 -3.13 -15.08
CA ASN A 65 -0.77 -3.69 -16.38
C ASN A 65 0.28 -3.38 -17.45
N VAL A 66 0.80 -2.15 -17.51
CA VAL A 66 1.89 -1.79 -18.43
C VAL A 66 3.17 -2.54 -18.08
N ALA A 67 3.51 -2.68 -16.80
CA ALA A 67 4.69 -3.39 -16.33
C ALA A 67 4.68 -4.87 -16.77
N ILE A 68 3.55 -5.55 -16.55
CA ILE A 68 3.32 -6.95 -16.96
C ILE A 68 3.48 -7.10 -18.48
N ASN A 69 2.98 -6.14 -19.25
CA ASN A 69 3.01 -6.19 -20.72
C ASN A 69 4.35 -5.72 -21.35
N THR A 70 5.22 -5.05 -20.59
CA THR A 70 6.48 -4.50 -21.13
C THR A 70 7.64 -5.49 -21.04
N SER A 71 7.92 -6.00 -19.83
CA SER A 71 8.97 -7.00 -19.63
C SER A 71 8.86 -7.63 -18.25
N SER A 72 9.12 -8.94 -18.17
CA SER A 72 9.15 -9.67 -16.89
C SER A 72 10.15 -9.07 -15.88
N ASN A 73 11.30 -8.57 -16.36
CA ASN A 73 12.32 -7.95 -15.51
C ASN A 73 11.88 -6.61 -14.89
N ALA A 74 10.96 -5.88 -15.54
CA ALA A 74 10.47 -4.61 -15.01
C ALA A 74 9.59 -4.81 -13.77
N VAL A 75 8.68 -5.81 -13.80
CA VAL A 75 7.81 -6.14 -12.66
C VAL A 75 8.65 -6.55 -11.45
N PHE A 76 9.64 -7.43 -11.65
CA PHE A 76 10.56 -7.83 -10.59
C PHE A 76 11.28 -6.65 -9.94
N LEU A 77 11.85 -5.76 -10.77
CA LEU A 77 12.66 -4.65 -10.28
C LEU A 77 11.79 -3.64 -9.51
N ILE A 78 10.54 -3.41 -9.94
CA ILE A 78 9.57 -2.60 -9.19
C ILE A 78 9.39 -3.17 -7.78
N ILE A 79 9.04 -4.46 -7.67
CA ILE A 79 8.75 -5.10 -6.38
C ILE A 79 9.96 -5.07 -5.46
N VAL A 80 11.15 -5.43 -5.96
CA VAL A 80 12.38 -5.48 -5.16
C VAL A 80 12.81 -4.10 -4.69
N THR A 81 12.80 -3.09 -5.58
CA THR A 81 13.23 -1.74 -5.20
C THR A 81 12.30 -1.10 -4.19
N ASN A 82 11.00 -1.39 -4.28
CA ASN A 82 10.01 -0.87 -3.36
C ASN A 82 10.17 -1.48 -1.95
N ASN A 83 10.14 -2.82 -1.86
CA ASN A 83 10.32 -3.55 -0.60
C ASN A 83 11.67 -3.25 0.07
N PHE A 84 12.75 -3.10 -0.71
CA PHE A 84 14.06 -2.73 -0.16
C PHE A 84 14.08 -1.30 0.39
N GLY A 85 13.48 -0.35 -0.32
CA GLY A 85 13.36 1.04 0.15
C GLY A 85 12.56 1.13 1.45
N GLU A 86 11.53 0.31 1.57
CA GLU A 86 10.68 0.22 2.74
C GLU A 86 11.42 -0.34 3.96
N ILE A 87 12.08 -1.50 3.83
CA ILE A 87 12.92 -2.07 4.89
C ILE A 87 13.92 -1.02 5.35
N LYS A 88 14.64 -0.39 4.41
CA LYS A 88 15.62 0.65 4.73
C LYS A 88 15.00 1.79 5.53
N SER A 89 13.83 2.29 5.14
CA SER A 89 13.22 3.46 5.79
C SER A 89 12.71 3.20 7.21
N THR A 90 12.38 1.93 7.52
CA THR A 90 11.72 1.51 8.75
C THR A 90 12.72 0.96 9.77
N VAL A 91 13.60 0.04 9.37
CA VAL A 91 14.42 -0.74 10.34
C VAL A 91 15.56 0.04 11.01
N PHE A 92 15.96 1.18 10.46
CA PHE A 92 16.97 2.05 11.09
C PHE A 92 16.40 2.98 12.17
N LYS A 93 15.08 3.00 12.35
CA LYS A 93 14.43 3.79 13.40
C LYS A 93 14.18 2.91 14.61
N ARG A 94 14.42 3.46 15.80
CA ARG A 94 14.05 2.82 17.06
C ARG A 94 12.60 3.17 17.38
N TYR A 95 11.81 2.16 17.71
CA TYR A 95 10.39 2.33 18.02
C TYR A 95 10.13 1.99 19.48
N ASP A 96 9.30 2.80 20.12
CA ASP A 96 8.76 2.46 21.44
C ASP A 96 7.62 1.45 21.29
N SER A 97 7.27 0.80 22.40
CA SER A 97 6.16 -0.15 22.50
C SER A 97 4.95 0.37 21.74
N LYS A 98 4.39 1.52 22.10
CA LYS A 98 3.19 2.13 21.47
C LYS A 98 3.35 2.45 19.98
N GLY A 99 4.59 2.66 19.51
CA GLY A 99 4.89 2.97 18.12
C GLY A 99 4.84 1.76 17.19
N LEU A 100 4.85 0.53 17.74
CA LEU A 100 4.79 -0.70 16.96
C LEU A 100 3.40 -0.94 16.36
N PHE A 101 2.33 -0.64 17.10
CA PHE A 101 0.95 -0.91 16.67
C PHE A 101 0.56 -0.15 15.38
N PRO A 102 0.84 1.15 15.22
CA PRO A 102 0.58 1.86 13.96
C PRO A 102 1.32 1.27 12.76
N ILE A 103 2.54 0.75 12.96
CA ILE A 103 3.34 0.14 11.87
C ILE A 103 2.68 -1.15 11.41
N VAL A 104 2.37 -2.05 12.35
CA VAL A 104 1.70 -3.31 12.01
C VAL A 104 0.34 -3.06 11.38
N THR A 105 -0.42 -2.08 11.89
CA THR A 105 -1.71 -1.70 11.31
C THR A 105 -1.54 -1.17 9.88
N SER A 106 -0.51 -0.37 9.62
CA SER A 106 -0.18 0.11 8.28
C SER A 106 0.15 -1.05 7.34
N ASP A 107 0.95 -2.03 7.77
CA ASP A 107 1.29 -3.22 6.98
C ASP A 107 0.02 -4.03 6.61
N VAL A 108 -0.94 -4.19 7.54
CA VAL A 108 -2.22 -4.85 7.25
C VAL A 108 -3.03 -4.10 6.20
N VAL A 109 -3.07 -2.76 6.29
CA VAL A 109 -3.76 -1.92 5.32
C VAL A 109 -3.11 -2.01 3.93
N GLU A 110 -1.78 -2.05 3.87
CA GLU A 110 -1.03 -2.23 2.62
C GLU A 110 -1.35 -3.57 1.94
N ARG A 111 -1.43 -4.66 2.72
CA ARG A 111 -1.86 -5.97 2.21
C ARG A 111 -3.30 -5.95 1.69
N PHE A 112 -4.19 -5.22 2.33
CA PHE A 112 -5.56 -5.09 1.84
C PHE A 112 -5.62 -4.40 0.48
N TYR A 113 -4.86 -3.31 0.30
CA TYR A 113 -4.76 -2.66 -1.02
C TYR A 113 -4.13 -3.57 -2.07
N LEU A 114 -3.10 -4.34 -1.68
CA LEU A 114 -2.49 -5.33 -2.55
C LEU A 114 -3.49 -6.38 -3.03
N LEU A 115 -4.33 -6.89 -2.13
CA LEU A 115 -5.39 -7.83 -2.49
C LEU A 115 -6.39 -7.21 -3.47
N MET A 116 -6.75 -5.94 -3.29
CA MET A 116 -7.63 -5.22 -4.22
C MET A 116 -6.98 -5.04 -5.60
N ASP A 117 -5.71 -4.64 -5.66
CA ASP A 117 -4.97 -4.51 -6.91
C ASP A 117 -4.90 -5.86 -7.66
N ILE A 118 -4.66 -6.97 -6.94
CA ILE A 118 -4.66 -8.33 -7.50
C ILE A 118 -6.03 -8.67 -8.09
N ILE A 119 -7.12 -8.40 -7.36
CA ILE A 119 -8.49 -8.63 -7.85
C ILE A 119 -8.73 -7.86 -9.15
N PHE A 120 -8.33 -6.59 -9.21
CA PHE A 120 -8.49 -5.78 -10.42
C PHE A 120 -7.68 -6.32 -11.61
N VAL A 121 -6.43 -6.77 -11.38
CA VAL A 121 -5.61 -7.37 -12.43
C VAL A 121 -6.21 -8.68 -12.93
N LEU A 122 -6.69 -9.54 -12.03
CA LEU A 122 -7.35 -10.80 -12.39
C LEU A 122 -8.67 -10.56 -13.15
N ALA A 123 -9.46 -9.56 -12.74
CA ALA A 123 -10.67 -9.17 -13.45
C ALA A 123 -10.35 -8.69 -14.87
N ARG A 124 -9.32 -7.84 -15.02
CA ARG A 124 -8.81 -7.39 -16.34
C ARG A 124 -8.35 -8.55 -17.21
N LEU A 125 -7.61 -9.49 -16.64
CA LEU A 125 -7.14 -10.70 -17.34
C LEU A 125 -8.30 -11.59 -17.81
N SER A 126 -9.38 -11.66 -17.02
CA SER A 126 -10.58 -12.44 -17.35
C SER A 126 -11.37 -11.84 -18.51
N ILE A 127 -11.38 -10.51 -18.65
CA ILE A 127 -12.13 -9.80 -19.69
C ILE A 127 -11.33 -9.69 -20.99
N SER A 128 -10.00 -9.68 -20.93
CA SER A 128 -9.15 -9.43 -22.10
C SER A 128 -9.00 -10.70 -22.96
N THR A 129 -9.77 -10.79 -24.05
CA THR A 129 -9.75 -11.88 -25.03
C THR A 129 -8.55 -11.85 -25.98
N HIS A 130 -7.90 -10.70 -26.15
CA HIS A 130 -6.71 -10.54 -26.99
C HIS A 130 -5.43 -10.68 -26.15
N ARG A 131 -4.83 -11.88 -26.15
CA ARG A 131 -3.58 -12.15 -25.41
C ARG A 131 -2.37 -11.67 -26.21
N GLY A 132 -1.62 -10.72 -25.65
CA GLY A 132 -0.22 -10.48 -26.03
C GLY A 132 0.68 -11.65 -25.56
N ALA A 133 1.97 -11.58 -25.91
CA ALA A 133 2.94 -12.68 -25.82
C ALA A 133 3.20 -13.29 -24.43
N HIS A 134 2.67 -12.74 -23.34
CA HIS A 134 2.79 -13.29 -21.98
C HIS A 134 1.57 -14.15 -21.62
N GLY A 135 1.82 -15.39 -21.23
CA GLY A 135 0.76 -16.35 -20.89
C GLY A 135 0.09 -16.01 -19.56
N SER A 136 -1.16 -16.45 -19.37
CA SER A 136 -1.90 -16.33 -18.10
C SER A 136 -1.14 -16.90 -16.89
N LYS A 137 -0.26 -17.88 -17.14
CA LYS A 137 0.59 -18.51 -16.11
C LYS A 137 1.69 -17.57 -15.62
N ASP A 138 2.29 -16.78 -16.50
CA ASP A 138 3.34 -15.82 -16.15
C ASP A 138 2.77 -14.74 -15.24
N VAL A 139 1.60 -14.19 -15.59
CA VAL A 139 0.90 -13.19 -14.78
C VAL A 139 0.58 -13.73 -13.40
N THR A 140 0.04 -14.95 -13.32
CA THR A 140 -0.30 -15.60 -12.05
C THR A 140 0.93 -15.82 -11.18
N PHE A 141 2.06 -16.23 -11.78
CA PHE A 141 3.33 -16.36 -11.08
C PHE A 141 3.81 -15.02 -10.51
N TRP A 142 3.77 -13.94 -11.30
CA TRP A 142 4.15 -12.61 -10.83
C TRP A 142 3.27 -12.10 -9.69
N LEU A 143 1.95 -12.36 -9.75
CA LEU A 143 1.05 -11.99 -8.66
C LEU A 143 1.36 -12.75 -7.37
N PHE A 144 1.65 -14.05 -7.45
CA PHE A 144 2.03 -14.84 -6.28
C PHE A 144 3.38 -14.41 -5.71
N LEU A 145 4.37 -14.16 -6.57
CA LEU A 145 5.67 -13.63 -6.16
C LEU A 145 5.53 -12.28 -5.46
N LEU A 146 4.66 -11.41 -5.97
CA LEU A 146 4.39 -10.10 -5.41
C LEU A 146 3.81 -10.21 -3.99
N VAL A 147 2.83 -11.10 -3.76
CA VAL A 147 2.31 -11.38 -2.40
C VAL A 147 3.38 -11.96 -1.48
N GLY A 148 4.16 -12.92 -2.00
CA GLY A 148 5.22 -13.57 -1.22
C GLY A 148 6.32 -12.60 -0.79
N LEU A 149 6.74 -11.69 -1.68
CA LEU A 149 7.73 -10.67 -1.37
C LEU A 149 7.20 -9.65 -0.37
N GLU A 150 5.94 -9.23 -0.48
CA GLU A 150 5.33 -8.31 0.50
C GLU A 150 5.29 -8.93 1.90
N LEU A 151 4.74 -10.15 2.02
CA LEU A 151 4.65 -10.87 3.29
C LEU A 151 6.03 -11.12 3.90
N GLY A 152 7.00 -11.50 3.06
CA GLY A 152 8.38 -11.70 3.47
C GLY A 152 9.03 -10.41 3.98
N THR A 153 8.79 -9.30 3.29
CA THR A 153 9.33 -7.98 3.65
C THR A 153 8.76 -7.51 4.99
N ASP A 154 7.46 -7.64 5.20
CA ASP A 154 6.83 -7.32 6.48
C ASP A 154 7.31 -8.19 7.63
N TRP A 155 7.50 -9.49 7.40
CA TRP A 155 8.07 -10.37 8.43
C TRP A 155 9.51 -9.98 8.78
N ILE A 156 10.34 -9.67 7.78
CA ILE A 156 11.70 -9.20 8.01
C ILE A 156 11.68 -7.87 8.79
N LYS A 157 10.83 -6.94 8.38
CA LYS A 157 10.63 -5.62 9.02
C LYS A 157 10.25 -5.81 10.49
N PHE A 158 9.24 -6.61 10.78
CA PHE A 158 8.77 -6.90 12.13
C PHE A 158 9.88 -7.51 13.01
N CYS A 159 10.58 -8.53 12.51
CA CYS A 159 11.69 -9.17 13.22
C CYS A 159 12.83 -8.18 13.51
N LEU A 160 13.18 -7.31 12.55
CA LEU A 160 14.23 -6.32 12.72
C LEU A 160 13.83 -5.21 13.69
N ILE A 161 12.59 -4.73 13.65
CA ILE A 161 12.09 -3.73 14.61
C ILE A 161 12.14 -4.27 16.03
N MET A 162 11.66 -5.50 16.24
CA MET A 162 11.70 -6.16 17.55
C MET A 162 13.13 -6.29 18.08
N LYS A 163 14.06 -6.69 17.20
CA LYS A 163 15.48 -6.85 17.56
C LYS A 163 16.19 -5.53 17.82
N PHE A 164 16.02 -4.51 16.98
CA PHE A 164 16.72 -3.23 17.14
C PHE A 164 16.14 -2.34 18.23
N SER A 165 14.86 -2.54 18.57
CA SER A 165 14.19 -1.76 19.62
C SER A 165 14.22 -2.44 20.99
N ASP A 166 14.82 -3.64 21.11
CA ASP A 166 14.86 -4.46 22.33
C ASP A 166 13.46 -4.69 22.95
N LEU A 167 12.46 -4.93 22.10
CA LEU A 167 11.08 -5.12 22.56
C LEU A 167 10.87 -6.57 23.01
N SER A 168 10.36 -6.75 24.24
CA SER A 168 9.96 -8.07 24.75
C SER A 168 8.58 -8.48 24.21
N ALA A 169 8.30 -9.78 24.15
CA ALA A 169 6.99 -10.30 23.78
C ALA A 169 5.86 -9.86 24.74
N SER A 170 6.19 -9.51 25.99
CA SER A 170 5.25 -8.92 26.94
C SER A 170 4.70 -7.56 26.50
N THR A 171 5.35 -6.89 25.55
CA THR A 171 4.87 -5.63 24.97
C THR A 171 3.48 -5.79 24.33
N PHE A 172 3.16 -6.98 23.82
CA PHE A 172 1.86 -7.23 23.19
C PHE A 172 0.70 -7.27 24.19
N GLU A 173 0.97 -7.43 25.49
CA GLU A 173 -0.07 -7.37 26.53
C GLU A 173 -0.67 -5.96 26.66
N VAL A 174 0.06 -4.92 26.27
CA VAL A 174 -0.41 -3.52 26.28
C VAL A 174 -1.52 -3.29 25.24
N TYR A 175 -1.63 -4.17 24.23
CA TYR A 175 -2.61 -4.04 23.14
C TYR A 175 -3.87 -4.87 23.33
N LYS A 176 -4.00 -5.54 24.47
CA LYS A 176 -5.15 -6.38 24.80
C LYS A 176 -6.29 -5.55 25.38
#